data_AF-A0A377W520-F1
#
_entry.id   AF-A0A377W520-F1
#
_cell.length_a   1.000
_cell.length_b   1.000
_cell.length_c   1.000
_cell.angle_alpha   90.00
_cell.angle_beta   90.00
_cell.angle_gamma   90.00
#
_symmetry.space_group_name_H-M   'P 1'
#
loop_
_entity.id
_entity.type
_entity.pdbx_description
1 polymer ?
#
loop_
_entity_poly.entity_id
_entity_poly.type
_entity_poly.pdbx_seq_one_letter_code
_entity_poly.pdbx_strand_id
1 'polypeptide(L)' 'MASLAQHPLKQFLEHGVLASLNTDDPAVQGVDIIHEYTVAAPAAGLSREQIRQAQINGLTLAFLGEQEKAALIQRVAKG' A
#
# COMPACT_ATOMS: atom_id res chain seq x y z
N MET A 1 3.68 12.10 21.32
CA MET A 1 3.54 10.63 21.20
C MET A 1 3.30 10.29 19.75
N ALA A 2 3.79 9.14 19.28
CA ALA A 2 3.56 8.71 17.91
C ALA A 2 2.05 8.48 17.66
N SER A 3 1.55 8.95 16.51
CA SER A 3 0.19 8.69 16.05
C SER A 3 0.19 8.40 14.55
N LEU A 4 -0.79 7.62 14.09
CA LEU A 4 -0.96 7.36 12.66
C LEU A 4 -1.19 8.64 11.86
N ALA A 5 -1.88 9.63 12.43
CA ALA A 5 -2.11 10.92 11.79
C ALA A 5 -0.81 11.69 11.46
N GLN A 6 0.31 11.35 12.12
CA GLN A 6 1.64 11.93 11.87
C GLN A 6 2.54 11.01 11.04
N HIS A 7 2.01 9.89 10.52
CA HIS A 7 2.77 8.91 9.76
C HIS A 7 3.25 9.50 8.42
N PRO A 8 4.51 9.29 8.01
CA PRO A 8 5.10 9.98 6.85
C PRO A 8 4.61 9.46 5.49
N LEU A 9 3.90 8.32 5.43
CA LEU A 9 3.47 7.69 4.18
C LEU A 9 2.70 8.64 3.25
N LYS A 10 1.82 9.47 3.80
CA LYS A 10 1.09 10.48 3.02
C LYS A 10 2.04 11.44 2.29
N GLN A 11 3.02 11.95 3.02
CA GLN A 11 4.01 12.88 2.49
C GLN A 11 4.88 12.19 1.42
N PHE A 12 5.27 10.93 1.62
CA PHE A 12 6.00 10.17 0.61
C PHE A 12 5.23 10.07 -0.71
N LEU A 13 3.95 9.72 -0.65
CA LEU A 13 3.10 9.62 -1.84
C LEU A 13 2.92 10.99 -2.52
N GLU A 14 2.74 12.07 -1.74
CA GLU A 14 2.62 13.45 -2.26
C GLU A 14 3.90 13.94 -2.94
N HIS A 15 5.07 13.41 -2.56
CA HIS A 15 6.36 13.72 -3.18
C HIS A 15 6.75 12.73 -4.29
N GLY A 16 5.84 11.83 -4.70
CA GLY A 16 6.08 10.87 -5.77
C GLY A 16 7.03 9.72 -5.39
N VAL A 17 7.32 9.54 -4.09
CA VAL A 17 8.07 8.37 -3.63
C VAL A 17 7.21 7.13 -3.84
N LEU A 18 7.80 6.10 -4.45
CA LEU A 18 7.16 4.79 -4.58
C LEU A 18 7.12 4.11 -3.21
N ALA A 19 6.06 4.38 -2.45
CA ALA A 19 5.79 3.76 -1.16
C ALA A 19 4.59 2.80 -1.26
N SER A 20 4.63 1.68 -0.54
CA SER A 20 3.56 0.65 -0.50
C SER A 20 3.11 0.36 0.94
N LEU A 21 1.92 -0.23 1.08
CA LEU A 21 1.38 -0.72 2.36
C LEU A 21 1.70 -2.21 2.53
N ASN A 22 2.22 -2.59 3.69
CA ASN A 22 2.62 -3.96 4.05
C ASN A 22 2.31 -4.19 5.53
N THR A 23 2.24 -5.45 5.96
CA THR A 23 1.90 -5.82 7.35
C THR A 23 3.08 -5.85 8.32
N ASP A 24 4.30 -5.95 7.79
CA ASP A 24 5.51 -6.32 8.54
C ASP A 24 5.33 -7.70 9.23
N ASP A 25 4.92 -7.76 10.50
CA ASP A 25 4.72 -8.98 11.29
C ASP A 25 3.25 -9.21 11.73
N PRO A 26 2.37 -9.72 10.85
CA PRO A 26 0.93 -9.92 11.13
C PRO A 26 0.62 -10.62 12.45
N ALA A 27 1.34 -11.70 12.75
CA ALA A 27 1.06 -12.55 13.91
C ALA A 27 1.40 -11.85 15.24
N VAL A 28 2.42 -10.99 15.24
CA VAL A 28 2.83 -10.21 16.42
C VAL A 28 1.89 -9.03 16.63
N GLN A 29 1.51 -8.38 15.53
CA GLN A 29 0.69 -7.15 15.57
C GLN A 29 -0.81 -7.42 15.67
N GLY A 30 -1.27 -8.64 15.40
CA GLY A 30 -2.69 -9.02 15.45
C GLY A 30 -3.52 -8.38 14.33
N VAL A 31 -2.89 -8.09 13.19
CA VAL A 31 -3.50 -7.44 12.01
C VAL A 31 -3.14 -8.20 10.74
N ASP A 32 -3.87 -7.95 9.66
CA ASP A 32 -3.56 -8.44 8.33
C ASP A 32 -3.54 -7.30 7.30
N ILE A 33 -3.35 -7.64 6.02
CA ILE A 33 -3.29 -6.64 4.97
C ILE A 33 -4.64 -5.93 4.75
N ILE A 34 -5.77 -6.55 5.09
CA ILE A 34 -7.08 -5.90 4.98
C ILE A 34 -7.17 -4.79 6.03
N HIS A 35 -6.71 -5.04 7.26
CA HIS A 35 -6.65 -4.02 8.30
C HIS A 35 -5.80 -2.82 7.89
N GLU A 36 -4.60 -3.06 7.34
CA GLU A 36 -3.70 -1.97 6.92
C GLU A 36 -4.37 -1.04 5.90
N TYR A 37 -5.11 -1.61 4.95
CA TYR A 37 -5.79 -0.84 3.89
C TYR A 37 -7.08 -0.17 4.37
N THR A 38 -7.84 -0.80 5.27
CA THR A 38 -9.20 -0.36 5.63
C THR A 38 -9.25 0.45 6.92
N VAL A 39 -8.24 0.33 7.78
CA VAL A 39 -8.17 1.01 9.08
C VAL A 39 -6.94 1.90 9.19
N ALA A 40 -5.74 1.34 9.04
CA ALA A 40 -4.49 2.07 9.30
C ALA A 40 -4.24 3.19 8.29
N ALA A 41 -4.39 2.93 7.00
CA ALA A 41 -4.15 3.92 5.95
C ALA A 41 -5.13 5.13 6.01
N PRO A 42 -6.46 4.95 6.20
CA PRO A 42 -7.37 6.06 6.48
C PRO A 42 -7.02 6.82 7.77
N ALA A 43 -6.64 6.11 8.84
CA ALA A 43 -6.22 6.75 10.10
C ALA A 43 -4.90 7.54 9.95
N ALA A 44 -4.06 7.16 8.98
CA ALA A 44 -2.87 7.91 8.57
C ALA A 44 -3.19 9.09 7.62
N GLY A 45 -4.47 9.34 7.33
CA GLY A 45 -4.92 10.50 6.55
C GLY A 45 -4.74 10.34 5.04
N LEU A 46 -4.52 9.11 4.55
CA LEU A 46 -4.48 8.84 3.11
C LEU A 46 -5.89 8.92 2.51
N SER A 47 -5.98 9.58 1.36
CA SER A 47 -7.15 9.54 0.49
C SER A 47 -7.32 8.16 -0.18
N ARG A 48 -8.49 7.90 -0.75
CA ARG A 48 -8.73 6.67 -1.53
C ARG A 48 -7.76 6.53 -2.70
N GLU A 49 -7.44 7.66 -3.34
CA GLU A 49 -6.50 7.76 -4.45
C GLU A 49 -5.08 7.41 -3.99
N GLN A 50 -4.65 7.92 -2.83
CA GLN A 50 -3.34 7.59 -2.24
C GLN A 50 -3.25 6.12 -1.82
N ILE A 51 -4.30 5.55 -1.24
CA ILE A 51 -4.35 4.11 -0.91
C ILE A 51 -4.21 3.26 -2.18
N ARG A 52 -4.94 3.63 -3.24
CA ARG A 52 -4.82 2.97 -4.55
C ARG A 52 -3.42 3.14 -5.14
N GLN A 53 -2.81 4.31 -5.02
CA GLN A 53 -1.44 4.55 -5.49
C GLN A 53 -0.44 3.67 -4.75
N ALA A 54 -0.56 3.54 -3.42
CA ALA A 54 0.29 2.66 -2.63
C ALA A 54 0.15 1.17 -3.04
N GLN A 55 -1.06 0.74 -3.40
CA GLN A 55 -1.32 -0.59 -3.94
C GLN A 55 -0.60 -0.81 -5.28
N ILE A 56 -0.70 0.17 -6.19
CA ILE A 56 -0.03 0.14 -7.49
C ILE A 56 1.49 0.10 -7.31
N ASN A 57 2.02 0.97 -6.44
CA ASN A 57 3.44 1.02 -6.10
C ASN A 57 3.95 -0.33 -5.59
N GLY A 58 3.14 -1.07 -4.81
CA GLY A 58 3.48 -2.43 -4.35
C GLY A 58 3.80 -3.38 -5.50
N LEU A 59 3.00 -3.37 -6.57
CA LEU A 59 3.30 -4.17 -7.77
C LEU A 59 4.48 -3.59 -8.57
N THR A 60 4.60 -2.27 -8.67
CA THR A 60 5.71 -1.61 -9.36
C THR A 60 7.06 -1.99 -8.75
N LEU A 61 7.14 -2.04 -7.42
CA LEU A 61 8.34 -2.34 -6.64
C LEU A 61 8.64 -3.85 -6.50
N ALA A 62 7.68 -4.72 -6.86
CA ALA A 62 7.88 -6.16 -6.76
C ALA A 62 9.07 -6.61 -7.62
N PHE A 63 9.85 -7.56 -7.09
CA PHE A 63 10.97 -8.21 -7.79
C PHE A 63 10.46 -9.22 -8.82
N LEU A 64 9.77 -8.70 -9.82
CA LEU A 64 9.19 -9.42 -10.95
C LEU A 64 9.61 -8.75 -12.26
N GLY A 65 9.68 -9.52 -13.34
CA GLY A 65 9.83 -8.98 -14.67
C GLY A 65 8.58 -8.21 -15.13
N GLU A 66 8.74 -7.32 -16.10
CA GLU A 66 7.64 -6.50 -16.63
C GLU A 66 6.48 -7.33 -17.19
N GLN A 67 6.78 -8.49 -17.80
CA GLN A 67 5.77 -9.40 -18.33
C GLN A 67 4.93 -10.04 -17.21
N GLU A 68 5.55 -10.38 -16.08
CA GLU A 68 4.86 -10.96 -14.93
C GLU A 68 3.97 -9.92 -14.24
N LYS A 69 4.46 -8.69 -14.07
CA LYS A 69 3.66 -7.56 -13.57
C LYS A 69 2.44 -7.30 -14.47
N ALA A 70 2.64 -7.27 -15.78
CA ALA A 70 1.55 -7.10 -16.75
C ALA A 70 0.53 -8.24 -16.68
N ALA A 71 0.98 -9.49 -16.55
CA ALA A 71 0.10 -10.65 -16.41
C ALA A 71 -0.77 -10.56 -15.13
N LEU A 72 -0.20 -10.10 -14.01
CA LEU A 72 -0.96 -9.88 -12.77
C LEU A 72 -2.04 -8.81 -12.94
N ILE A 73 -1.71 -7.68 -13.57
CA ILE A 73 -2.68 -6.60 -13.88
C ILE A 73 -3.82 -7.15 -14.73
N GLN A 74 -3.49 -7.88 -15.81
CA GLN A 74 -4.50 -8.47 -16.71
C GLN A 74 -5.38 -9.51 -16.01
N ARG A 75 -4.83 -10.29 -15.09
CA ARG A 75 -5.60 -11.27 -14.31
C ARG A 75 -6.63 -10.60 -13.41
N VAL A 76 -6.24 -9.52 -12.72
CA VAL A 76 -7.13 -8.81 -11.79
C VAL A 76 -8.15 -7.96 -12.55
N ALA A 77 -7.81 -7.36 -13.69
CA ALA A 77 -8.73 -6.54 -14.48
C ALA A 77 -9.89 -7.31 -15.13
N LYS A 78 -9.81 -8.65 -15.18
CA LYS A 78 -10.85 -9.53 -15.72
C LYS A 78 -11.83 -10.05 -14.67
N GLY A 79 -11.55 -9.85 -13.39
CA GLY A 79 -12.44 -10.18 -12.28
C GLY A 79 -13.27 -8.96 -11.89
#